data_AF-A0A3M1VEI7-F1
#
_entry.id   AF-A0A3M1VEI7-F1
#
_cell.length_a   1.000
_cell.length_b   1.000
_cell.length_c   1.000
_cell.angle_alpha   90.00
_cell.angle_beta   90.00
_cell.angle_gamma   90.00
#
_symmetry.space_group_name_H-M   'P 1'
#
loop_
_entity.id
_entity.type
_entity.pdbx_description
1 polymer ?
#
loop_
_entity_poly.entity_id
_entity_poly.type
_entity_poly.pdbx_seq_one_letter_code
_entity_poly.pdbx_strand_id
1 'polypeptide(L)'
;MPMRSKAARILMVALIGWATGVLAEDTRQHVELPPMMRDHMLHNMRDHLLALQTITRQLSEGDYDGAADTAESRLGMSSMQAHGASHMAPYMPEGMRATGTAMHQAASRFAVAARNAEVEGGLAKAFGALSEVMAQCVACHSQYRVH
;
A
#
# COMPACT_ATOMS: atom_id res chain seq x y z
N MET A 1 27.81 -50.95 57.08
CA MET A 1 26.51 -50.52 57.67
C MET A 1 26.53 -48.99 57.78
N PRO A 2 25.43 -48.27 57.56
CA PRO A 2 25.00 -47.84 56.23
C PRO A 2 24.79 -46.32 56.09
N MET A 3 24.85 -45.89 54.83
CA MET A 3 24.02 -44.90 54.13
C MET A 3 23.16 -43.92 54.94
N ARG A 4 23.29 -42.63 54.61
CA ARG A 4 22.15 -41.74 54.42
C ARG A 4 22.37 -40.79 53.24
N SER A 5 21.58 -41.01 52.19
CA SER A 5 21.51 -40.21 50.99
C SER A 5 20.92 -38.82 51.29
N LYS A 6 21.45 -37.80 50.60
CA LYS A 6 20.77 -36.51 50.45
C LYS A 6 20.74 -36.13 48.98
N ALA A 7 19.56 -36.37 48.41
CA ALA A 7 18.84 -35.51 47.49
C ALA A 7 19.63 -34.81 46.37
N ALA A 8 19.43 -35.37 45.17
CA ALA A 8 19.08 -34.66 43.94
C ALA A 8 19.04 -33.12 44.01
N ARG A 9 19.94 -32.50 43.25
CA ARG A 9 19.90 -31.16 42.64
C ARG A 9 21.16 -31.14 41.78
N ILE A 10 21.10 -31.14 40.46
CA ILE A 10 20.90 -29.93 39.66
C ILE A 10 20.40 -30.38 38.28
N LEU A 11 19.18 -29.96 37.96
CA LEU A 11 18.58 -30.03 36.64
C LEU A 11 18.97 -28.76 35.86
N MET A 12 19.28 -28.93 34.58
CA MET A 12 19.21 -27.94 33.49
C MET A 12 19.89 -26.58 33.71
N VAL A 13 21.04 -26.38 33.05
CA VAL A 13 21.27 -25.10 32.37
C VAL A 13 20.82 -25.30 30.92
N ALA A 14 19.56 -24.95 30.70
CA ALA A 14 18.94 -24.93 29.39
C ALA A 14 19.56 -23.84 28.52
N LEU A 15 19.76 -24.20 27.25
CA LEU A 15 19.98 -23.32 26.11
C LEU A 15 19.01 -22.12 26.13
N ILE A 16 19.48 -20.94 26.50
CA ILE A 16 18.80 -19.67 26.23
C ILE A 16 19.73 -18.80 25.39
N GLY A 17 20.00 -19.27 24.17
CA GLY A 17 20.44 -18.43 23.06
C GLY A 17 19.23 -18.20 22.15
N TRP A 18 18.24 -17.45 22.62
CA TRP A 18 17.08 -17.08 21.81
C TRP A 18 17.22 -15.60 21.46
N ALA A 19 17.20 -15.36 20.16
CA ALA A 19 17.43 -14.10 19.46
C ALA A 19 16.94 -12.85 20.21
N THR A 20 17.85 -11.94 20.52
CA THR A 20 17.51 -10.52 20.68
C THR A 20 17.24 -9.94 19.29
N GLY A 21 16.08 -10.26 18.72
CA GLY A 21 15.54 -9.46 17.63
C GLY A 21 15.21 -8.08 18.22
N VAL A 22 16.03 -7.07 17.91
CA VAL A 22 15.63 -5.67 18.12
C VAL A 22 14.37 -5.47 17.29
N LEU A 23 13.24 -5.19 17.95
CA LEU A 23 12.06 -4.69 17.27
C LEU A 23 12.46 -3.35 16.67
N ALA A 24 12.58 -3.28 15.34
CA ALA A 24 12.83 -2.03 14.65
C ALA A 24 11.65 -1.10 14.91
N GLU A 25 11.94 0.09 15.44
CA GLU A 25 10.93 1.11 15.68
C GLU A 25 10.32 1.58 14.34
N ASP A 26 9.00 1.80 14.31
CA ASP A 26 8.33 2.32 13.13
C ASP A 26 8.66 3.80 12.97
N THR A 27 9.62 4.10 12.09
CA THR A 27 10.12 5.45 11.84
C THR A 27 9.19 6.30 10.97
N ARG A 28 8.02 5.79 10.56
CA ARG A 28 7.08 6.53 9.71
C ARG A 28 6.44 7.68 10.48
N GLN A 29 6.25 8.80 9.80
CA GLN A 29 5.54 9.95 10.36
C GLN A 29 4.08 9.56 10.63
N HIS A 30 3.67 9.69 11.89
CA HIS A 30 2.28 9.56 12.27
C HIS A 30 1.51 10.81 11.84
N VAL A 31 0.45 10.63 11.04
CA VAL A 31 -0.43 11.70 10.58
C VAL A 31 -1.75 11.58 11.34
N GLU A 32 -1.96 12.50 12.28
CA GLU A 32 -3.17 12.57 13.09
C GLU A 32 -4.35 13.05 12.22
N LEU A 33 -5.31 12.15 11.98
CA LEU A 33 -6.52 12.45 11.23
C LEU A 33 -7.75 12.37 12.15
N PRO A 34 -8.74 13.26 11.98
CA PRO A 34 -10.04 13.10 12.64
C PRO A 34 -10.61 11.70 12.34
N PRO A 35 -11.25 11.01 13.30
CA PRO A 35 -11.62 9.60 13.16
C PRO A 35 -12.38 9.26 11.88
N MET A 36 -13.39 10.06 11.52
CA MET A 36 -14.17 9.87 10.28
C MET A 36 -13.33 10.01 9.01
N MET A 37 -12.34 10.90 9.00
CA MET A 37 -11.45 11.12 7.85
C MET A 37 -10.45 9.99 7.69
N ARG A 38 -9.89 9.50 8.81
CA ARG A 38 -9.03 8.31 8.82
C ARG A 38 -9.78 7.11 8.24
N ASP A 39 -11.00 6.88 8.69
CA ASP A 39 -11.81 5.73 8.25
C ASP A 39 -12.19 5.86 6.76
N HIS A 40 -12.57 7.05 6.30
CA HIS A 40 -12.79 7.34 4.87
C HIS A 40 -11.55 7.07 4.03
N MET A 41 -10.38 7.53 4.48
CA MET A 41 -9.13 7.29 3.76
C MET A 41 -8.76 5.80 3.72
N LEU A 42 -8.89 5.07 4.82
CA LEU A 42 -8.62 3.63 4.85
C LEU A 42 -9.62 2.85 4.00
N HIS A 43 -10.87 3.31 3.90
CA HIS A 43 -11.84 2.74 2.96
C HIS A 43 -11.41 2.95 1.51
N ASN A 44 -11.03 4.17 1.14
CA ASN A 44 -10.51 4.47 -0.21
C ASN A 44 -9.27 3.62 -0.52
N MET A 45 -8.32 3.46 0.41
CA MET A 45 -7.13 2.62 0.20
C MET A 45 -7.50 1.15 -0.11
N ARG A 46 -8.51 0.59 0.56
CA ARG A 46 -9.00 -0.76 0.25
C ARG A 46 -9.69 -0.82 -1.10
N ASP A 47 -10.45 0.22 -1.46
CA ASP A 47 -11.06 0.34 -2.79
C ASP A 47 -9.99 0.44 -3.89
N HIS A 48 -8.89 1.15 -3.64
CA HIS A 48 -7.78 1.27 -4.58
C HIS A 48 -7.10 -0.09 -4.82
N LEU A 49 -6.92 -0.90 -3.78
CA LEU A 49 -6.42 -2.27 -3.93
C LEU A 49 -7.36 -3.13 -4.79
N LEU A 50 -8.68 -2.99 -4.60
CA LEU A 50 -9.66 -3.67 -5.44
C LEU A 50 -9.60 -3.19 -6.90
N ALA A 51 -9.41 -1.89 -7.13
CA ALA A 51 -9.21 -1.34 -8.48
C ALA A 51 -7.95 -1.92 -9.14
N LEU A 52 -6.81 -1.98 -8.44
CA LEU A 52 -5.57 -2.59 -8.95
C LEU A 52 -5.76 -4.06 -9.33
N GLN A 53 -6.46 -4.83 -8.49
CA GLN A 53 -6.78 -6.23 -8.79
C GLN A 53 -7.69 -6.35 -10.03
N THR A 54 -8.69 -5.47 -10.15
CA THR A 54 -9.61 -5.46 -11.29
C THR A 54 -8.87 -5.13 -12.58
N ILE A 55 -8.04 -4.09 -12.57
CA ILE A 55 -7.19 -3.68 -13.69
C ILE A 55 -6.29 -4.84 -14.12
N THR A 56 -5.62 -5.49 -13.17
CA THR A 56 -4.69 -6.60 -13.46
C THR A 56 -5.42 -7.77 -14.12
N ARG A 57 -6.62 -8.10 -13.64
CA ARG A 57 -7.47 -9.14 -14.25
C ARG A 57 -7.86 -8.76 -15.69
N GLN A 58 -8.33 -7.53 -15.91
CA GLN A 58 -8.73 -7.06 -17.24
C GLN A 58 -7.55 -7.10 -18.22
N LEU A 59 -6.37 -6.62 -17.81
CA LEU A 59 -5.16 -6.74 -18.62
C LEU A 59 -4.83 -8.20 -18.98
N SER A 60 -5.01 -9.15 -18.06
CA SER A 60 -4.77 -10.58 -18.32
C SER A 60 -5.77 -11.20 -19.31
N GLU A 61 -6.95 -10.62 -19.42
CA GLU A 61 -8.01 -11.03 -20.35
C GLU A 61 -7.91 -10.30 -21.71
N GLY A 62 -6.99 -9.35 -21.85
CA GLY A 62 -6.88 -8.47 -23.03
C GLY A 62 -7.92 -7.34 -23.06
N ASP A 63 -8.67 -7.11 -21.97
CA ASP A 63 -9.63 -6.03 -21.81
C ASP A 63 -8.91 -4.72 -21.45
N TYR A 64 -8.20 -4.15 -22.43
CA TYR A 64 -7.40 -2.93 -22.23
C TYR A 64 -8.26 -1.68 -21.98
N ASP A 65 -9.39 -1.55 -22.68
CA ASP A 65 -10.31 -0.44 -22.50
C ASP A 65 -10.98 -0.49 -21.12
N GLY A 66 -11.43 -1.67 -20.69
CA GLY A 66 -11.99 -1.83 -19.35
C GLY A 66 -10.96 -1.57 -18.24
N ALA A 67 -9.70 -1.97 -18.44
CA ALA A 67 -8.61 -1.63 -17.53
C ALA A 67 -8.41 -0.11 -17.44
N ALA A 68 -8.44 0.59 -18.58
CA ALA A 68 -8.32 2.04 -18.64
C ALA A 68 -9.49 2.75 -17.94
N ASP A 69 -10.72 2.32 -18.20
CA ASP A 69 -11.92 2.87 -17.59
C ASP A 69 -11.92 2.69 -16.06
N THR A 70 -11.54 1.50 -15.59
CA THR A 70 -11.41 1.22 -14.14
C THR A 70 -10.36 2.12 -13.50
N ALA A 71 -9.20 2.28 -14.14
CA ALA A 71 -8.15 3.14 -13.63
C ALA A 71 -8.60 4.60 -13.55
N GLU A 72 -9.15 5.17 -14.62
CA GLU A 72 -9.55 6.58 -14.62
C GLU A 72 -10.69 6.86 -13.62
N SER A 73 -11.72 6.02 -13.61
CA SER A 73 -12.91 6.24 -12.77
C SER A 73 -12.70 6.00 -11.28
N ARG A 74 -11.77 5.10 -10.91
CA ARG A 74 -11.55 4.73 -9.50
C ARG A 74 -10.25 5.27 -8.93
N LEU A 75 -9.22 5.43 -9.75
CA LEU A 75 -7.90 5.87 -9.31
C LEU A 75 -7.45 7.17 -9.95
N GLY A 76 -7.95 7.53 -11.13
CA GLY A 76 -7.51 8.67 -11.92
C GLY A 76 -7.87 10.02 -11.32
N MET A 77 -7.53 11.08 -12.05
CA MET A 77 -7.88 12.45 -11.67
C MET A 77 -9.40 12.66 -11.56
N SER A 78 -10.20 11.93 -12.35
CA SER A 78 -11.66 11.98 -12.27
C SER A 78 -12.22 11.50 -10.92
N SER A 79 -11.49 10.65 -10.19
CA SER A 79 -11.93 10.12 -8.89
C SER A 79 -11.47 10.97 -7.69
N MET A 80 -10.51 11.88 -7.89
CA MET A 80 -9.86 12.64 -6.81
C MET A 80 -10.86 13.42 -5.93
N GLN A 81 -11.90 14.02 -6.53
CA GLN A 81 -12.90 14.76 -5.76
C GLN A 81 -13.73 13.82 -4.87
N ALA A 82 -14.11 12.64 -5.37
CA ALA A 82 -14.86 11.65 -4.60
C ALA A 82 -14.05 11.10 -3.42
N HIS A 83 -12.72 11.08 -3.52
CA HIS A 83 -11.83 10.74 -2.40
C HIS A 83 -11.67 11.87 -1.37
N GLY A 84 -12.29 13.04 -1.59
CA GLY A 84 -12.31 14.12 -0.62
C GLY A 84 -10.98 14.87 -0.51
N ALA A 85 -10.17 14.92 -1.58
CA ALA A 85 -8.82 15.49 -1.54
C ALA A 85 -8.76 16.91 -0.94
N SER A 86 -9.74 17.77 -1.24
CA SER A 86 -9.83 19.13 -0.67
C SER A 86 -10.09 19.14 0.84
N HIS A 87 -10.91 18.21 1.34
CA HIS A 87 -11.25 18.09 2.76
C HIS A 87 -10.14 17.42 3.58
N MET A 88 -9.38 16.51 2.96
CA MET A 88 -8.25 15.83 3.59
C MET A 88 -6.99 16.72 3.65
N ALA A 89 -6.81 17.58 2.64
CA ALA A 89 -5.61 18.39 2.45
C ALA A 89 -5.12 19.21 3.67
N PRO A 90 -5.98 19.80 4.53
CA PRO A 90 -5.51 20.52 5.73
C PRO A 90 -4.85 19.66 6.80
N TYR A 91 -5.09 18.34 6.80
CA TYR A 91 -4.62 17.41 7.82
C TYR A 91 -3.41 16.59 7.37
N MET A 92 -3.01 16.72 6.10
CA MET A 92 -1.92 15.94 5.52
C MET A 92 -0.67 16.81 5.34
N PRO A 93 0.53 16.29 5.65
CA PRO A 93 1.76 16.97 5.30
C PRO A 93 1.89 17.09 3.77
N GLU A 94 2.64 18.09 3.31
CA GLU A 94 2.82 18.38 1.89
C GLU A 94 3.24 17.16 1.07
N GLY A 95 4.21 16.39 1.57
CA GLY A 95 4.69 15.18 0.89
C GLY A 95 3.60 14.10 0.71
N MET A 96 2.71 13.94 1.69
CA MET A 96 1.58 13.01 1.59
C MET A 96 0.55 13.47 0.55
N ARG A 97 0.25 14.78 0.51
CA ARG A 97 -0.66 15.38 -0.49
C ARG A 97 -0.10 15.24 -1.90
N ALA A 98 1.20 15.51 -2.06
CA ALA A 98 1.90 15.38 -3.33
C ALA A 98 1.87 13.93 -3.81
N THR A 99 2.15 12.96 -2.93
CA THR A 99 2.11 11.52 -3.25
C THR A 99 0.70 11.08 -3.66
N GLY A 100 -0.34 11.50 -2.93
CA GLY A 100 -1.73 11.21 -3.30
C GLY A 100 -2.12 11.79 -4.67
N THR A 101 -1.73 13.04 -4.93
CA THR A 101 -1.96 13.69 -6.23
C THR A 101 -1.21 12.97 -7.36
N ALA A 102 0.04 12.59 -7.12
CA ALA A 102 0.86 11.87 -8.09
C ALA A 102 0.26 10.49 -8.42
N MET A 103 -0.34 9.79 -7.44
CA MET A 103 -1.06 8.53 -7.68
C MET A 103 -2.21 8.73 -8.66
N HIS A 104 -3.04 9.75 -8.42
CA HIS A 104 -4.16 10.08 -9.30
C HIS A 104 -3.72 10.40 -10.73
N GLN A 105 -2.67 11.22 -10.87
CA GLN A 105 -2.10 11.54 -12.18
C GLN A 105 -1.48 10.31 -12.86
N ALA A 106 -0.80 9.44 -12.10
CA ALA A 106 -0.23 8.21 -12.62
C ALA A 106 -1.31 7.26 -13.13
N ALA A 107 -2.45 7.15 -12.43
CA ALA A 107 -3.58 6.34 -12.85
C ALA A 107 -4.21 6.86 -14.16
N SER A 108 -4.37 8.17 -14.31
CA SER A 108 -4.82 8.75 -15.58
C SER A 108 -3.82 8.51 -16.73
N ARG A 109 -2.51 8.57 -16.46
CA ARG A 109 -1.50 8.20 -17.46
C ARG A 109 -1.54 6.71 -17.80
N PHE A 110 -1.77 5.85 -16.81
CA PHE A 110 -1.99 4.43 -17.05
C PHE A 110 -3.21 4.20 -17.93
N ALA A 111 -4.33 4.90 -17.70
CA ALA A 111 -5.52 4.75 -18.54
C ALA A 111 -5.22 5.02 -20.03
N VAL A 112 -4.45 6.07 -20.33
CA VAL A 112 -3.99 6.34 -21.70
C VAL A 112 -3.08 5.23 -22.23
N ALA A 113 -2.10 4.80 -21.42
CA ALA A 113 -1.17 3.74 -21.82
C ALA A 113 -1.86 2.39 -22.06
N ALA A 114 -2.88 2.06 -21.27
CA ALA A 114 -3.68 0.85 -21.41
C ALA A 114 -4.48 0.87 -22.72
N ARG A 115 -5.20 1.95 -23.04
CA ARG A 115 -5.91 2.09 -24.32
C ARG A 115 -5.01 1.93 -25.54
N ASN A 116 -3.79 2.46 -25.45
CA ASN A 116 -2.83 2.37 -26.54
C ASN A 116 -2.03 1.06 -26.54
N ALA A 117 -2.20 0.18 -25.55
CA ALA A 117 -1.34 -0.99 -25.36
C ALA A 117 -1.29 -1.88 -26.60
N GLU A 118 -2.43 -2.13 -27.26
CA GLU A 118 -2.50 -2.99 -28.44
C GLU A 118 -1.62 -2.48 -29.61
N VAL A 119 -1.48 -1.16 -29.76
CA VAL A 119 -0.76 -0.54 -30.89
C VAL A 119 0.68 -0.13 -30.58
N GLU A 120 1.04 0.04 -29.29
CA GLU A 120 2.24 0.77 -28.91
C GLU A 120 3.34 -0.04 -28.20
N GLY A 121 3.13 -1.33 -27.92
CA GLY A 121 4.10 -2.16 -27.19
C GLY A 121 3.50 -3.14 -26.19
N GLY A 122 2.20 -3.41 -26.29
CA GLY A 122 1.49 -4.44 -25.56
C GLY A 122 1.45 -4.23 -24.04
N LEU A 123 1.34 -5.36 -23.33
CA LEU A 123 1.27 -5.42 -21.87
C LEU A 123 2.46 -4.78 -21.16
N ALA A 124 3.66 -4.73 -21.77
CA ALA A 124 4.86 -4.18 -21.13
C ALA A 124 4.70 -2.68 -20.80
N LYS A 125 4.17 -1.89 -21.73
CA LYS A 125 3.90 -0.46 -21.48
C LYS A 125 2.81 -0.25 -20.44
N ALA A 126 1.72 -1.03 -20.51
CA ALA A 126 0.63 -0.97 -19.54
C ALA A 126 1.13 -1.32 -18.13
N PHE A 127 1.90 -2.39 -17.96
CA PHE A 127 2.48 -2.76 -16.67
C PHE A 127 3.53 -1.76 -16.17
N GLY A 128 4.33 -1.17 -17.06
CA GLY A 128 5.23 -0.08 -16.70
C GLY A 128 4.46 1.10 -16.10
N ALA A 129 3.37 1.54 -16.74
CA ALA A 129 2.53 2.61 -16.21
C ALA A 129 1.79 2.20 -14.92
N LEU A 130 1.35 0.95 -14.81
CA LEU A 130 0.72 0.44 -13.58
C LEU A 130 1.71 0.42 -12.41
N SER A 131 2.98 0.10 -12.67
CA SER A 131 4.05 0.17 -11.69
C SER A 131 4.23 1.59 -11.15
N GLU A 132 4.11 2.62 -11.97
CA GLU A 132 4.15 4.03 -11.52
C GLU A 132 3.01 4.39 -10.57
N VAL A 133 1.82 3.79 -10.75
CA VAL A 133 0.69 3.93 -9.80
C VAL A 133 1.06 3.29 -8.46
N MET A 134 1.51 2.04 -8.49
CA MET A 134 1.88 1.30 -7.28
C MET A 134 3.07 1.91 -6.54
N ALA A 135 4.01 2.55 -7.26
CA ALA A 135 5.13 3.27 -6.67
C ALA A 135 4.65 4.38 -5.70
N GLN A 136 3.51 5.02 -5.97
CA GLN A 136 2.96 6.04 -5.07
C GLN A 136 2.35 5.41 -3.80
N CYS A 137 1.76 4.23 -3.90
CA CYS A 137 1.32 3.47 -2.73
C CYS A 137 2.53 3.15 -1.83
N VAL A 138 3.62 2.64 -2.43
CA VAL A 138 4.86 2.33 -1.69
C VAL A 138 5.49 3.58 -1.08
N ALA A 139 5.54 4.69 -1.81
CA ALA A 139 6.07 5.96 -1.32
C ALA A 139 5.27 6.49 -0.12
N CYS A 140 3.94 6.38 -0.14
CA CYS A 140 3.10 6.78 0.98
C CYS A 140 3.29 5.84 2.19
N HIS A 141 3.22 4.52 1.96
CA HIS A 141 3.28 3.53 3.03
C HIS A 141 4.65 3.39 3.71
N SER A 142 5.73 3.80 3.03
CA SER A 142 7.09 3.83 3.60
C SER A 142 7.38 5.07 4.43
N GLN A 143 6.58 6.14 4.28
CA GLN A 143 6.82 7.42 4.96
C GLN A 143 5.78 7.74 6.02
N TYR A 144 4.53 7.31 5.84
CA TYR A 144 3.41 7.74 6.67
C TYR A 144 2.66 6.55 7.27
N ARG A 145 2.12 6.79 8.47
CA ARG A 145 1.13 5.92 9.11
C ARG A 145 0.01 6.77 9.69
N VAL A 146 -1.19 6.23 9.69
CA VAL A 146 -2.42 6.95 10.09
C VAL A 146 -3.16 6.26 11.22
N HIS A 147 -2.54 5.22 11.78
CA HIS A 147 -2.95 4.47 12.96
C HIS A 147 -1.72 3.80 13.59
#